data_AF-I1BGT1-F1
#
_entry.id   AF-I1BGT1-F1
#
_cell.length_a   1.000
_cell.length_b   1.000
_cell.length_c   1.000
_cell.angle_alpha   90.00
_cell.angle_beta   90.00
_cell.angle_gamma   90.00
#
_symmetry.space_group_name_H-M   'P 1'
#
loop_
_entity.id
_entity.type
_entity.pdbx_description
1 polymer ?
#
loop_
_entity_poly.entity_id
_entity_poly.type
_entity_poly.pdbx_seq_one_letter_code
_entity_poly.pdbx_strand_id
1 'polypeptide(L)'
;MNDQELGLYGIIDTFKGPWFSDVFADGDSSYKNGYLYQSKAVGANNHTADLSYYENITAYADGQYKIKEEATGGEKDNYKPLMDLTKFIAEAPTNSSDAVNEWNKKFDMDSVVRSLVIEILGGYSDGYLANLNNYYLYQYPDSGQYLYIAADLDFCLGATVVNITNLWTGNYNTFPGWGERPLADQMMRVPEFNQKFKQLLQELNTKLFNPDIMNPRINDLANMIREDVVWDHALNDPLLRSFFDIMGASDGPDGLKVPGFTVALSSDPTVSDIIRRLFHGVSFDVALNGPTGHISLSGLKEWFSVVYQNTANFFSQQ
;
A
#
# COMPACT_ATOMS: atom_id res chain seq x y z
N MET A 1 -28.13 -9.59 -2.39
CA MET A 1 -28.80 -8.30 -2.71
C MET A 1 -30.02 -8.59 -3.58
N ASN A 2 -31.20 -8.09 -3.24
CA ASN A 2 -32.47 -8.47 -3.92
C ASN A 2 -32.64 -10.00 -4.04
N ASP A 3 -32.42 -10.71 -2.92
CA ASP A 3 -32.46 -12.18 -2.84
C ASP A 3 -31.50 -12.94 -3.79
N GLN A 4 -30.47 -12.26 -4.31
CA GLN A 4 -29.41 -12.86 -5.10
C GLN A 4 -28.09 -12.93 -4.31
N GLU A 5 -27.43 -14.07 -4.42
CA GLU A 5 -26.07 -14.30 -3.93
C GLU A 5 -25.07 -13.39 -4.65
N LEU A 6 -24.09 -12.86 -3.92
CA LEU A 6 -23.09 -11.93 -4.46
C LEU A 6 -21.64 -12.43 -4.36
N GLY A 7 -21.40 -13.53 -3.63
CA GLY A 7 -20.06 -14.06 -3.42
C GLY A 7 -19.40 -13.62 -2.11
N LEU A 8 -18.08 -13.78 -2.05
CA LEU A 8 -17.23 -13.56 -0.89
C LEU A 8 -16.71 -12.11 -0.85
N TYR A 9 -16.85 -11.45 0.31
CA TYR A 9 -16.41 -10.06 0.50
C TYR A 9 -15.58 -9.89 1.77
N GLY A 10 -14.56 -9.04 1.69
CA GLY A 10 -13.93 -8.42 2.85
C GLY A 10 -14.67 -7.15 3.25
N ILE A 11 -14.90 -6.95 4.55
CA ILE A 11 -15.41 -5.69 5.10
C ILE A 11 -14.21 -4.91 5.63
N ILE A 12 -14.03 -3.70 5.12
CA ILE A 12 -12.96 -2.79 5.54
C ILE A 12 -13.57 -1.52 6.13
N ASP A 13 -12.88 -0.99 7.14
CA ASP A 13 -13.23 0.32 7.67
C ASP A 13 -13.08 1.40 6.61
N THR A 14 -13.94 2.40 6.69
CA THR A 14 -13.86 3.58 5.86
C THR A 14 -13.42 4.76 6.71
N PHE A 15 -12.32 5.42 6.33
CA PHE A 15 -11.78 6.56 7.07
C PHE A 15 -12.65 7.80 6.84
N LYS A 16 -13.78 7.84 7.54
CA LYS A 16 -14.74 8.94 7.65
C LYS A 16 -15.54 8.81 8.94
N GLY A 17 -16.25 9.86 9.36
CA GLY A 17 -17.10 9.77 10.55
C GLY A 17 -18.05 8.55 10.51
N PRO A 18 -18.17 7.76 11.60
CA PRO A 18 -17.63 7.96 12.95
C PRO A 18 -16.23 7.38 13.23
N TRP A 19 -15.51 6.86 12.24
CA TRP A 19 -14.22 6.18 12.43
C TRP A 19 -13.23 6.96 13.32
N PHE A 20 -13.15 8.28 13.16
CA PHE A 20 -12.26 9.10 13.97
C PHE A 20 -12.58 9.09 15.47
N SER A 21 -13.86 9.20 15.85
CA SER A 21 -14.25 9.14 17.26
C SER A 21 -14.04 7.74 17.82
N ASP A 22 -14.31 6.71 17.02
CA ASP A 22 -14.19 5.32 17.45
C ASP A 22 -12.73 4.93 17.71
N VAL A 23 -11.81 5.38 16.85
CA VAL A 23 -10.38 5.05 16.94
C VAL A 23 -9.61 5.95 17.90
N PHE A 24 -9.91 7.26 17.93
CA PHE A 24 -9.10 8.24 18.66
C PHE A 24 -9.75 8.80 19.93
N ALA A 25 -11.00 8.43 20.22
CA ALA A 25 -11.74 8.99 21.35
C ALA A 25 -12.73 8.00 22.00
N ASP A 26 -12.48 6.69 21.89
CA ASP A 26 -13.30 5.62 22.50
C ASP A 26 -14.81 5.73 22.17
N GLY A 27 -15.13 6.22 20.96
CA GLY A 27 -16.50 6.43 20.50
C GLY A 27 -17.16 7.71 21.01
N ASP A 28 -16.42 8.66 21.59
CA ASP A 28 -16.96 9.95 22.01
C ASP A 28 -17.42 10.78 20.80
N SER A 29 -18.73 10.85 20.60
CA SER A 29 -19.39 11.65 19.57
C SER A 29 -19.07 13.16 19.61
N SER A 30 -18.49 13.65 20.72
CA SER A 30 -18.06 15.04 20.84
C SER A 30 -16.70 15.33 20.18
N TYR A 31 -15.94 14.28 19.82
CA TYR A 31 -14.62 14.36 19.20
C TYR A 31 -14.60 15.26 17.97
N LYS A 32 -13.55 16.07 17.84
CA LYS A 32 -13.35 17.04 16.76
C LYS A 32 -12.15 16.59 15.94
N ASN A 33 -12.38 15.94 14.81
CA ASN A 33 -11.30 15.41 13.98
C ASN A 33 -10.48 16.55 13.32
N GLY A 34 -9.19 16.30 13.06
CA GLY A 34 -8.40 17.10 12.12
C GLY A 34 -8.59 16.66 10.67
N TYR A 35 -7.81 17.25 9.76
CA TYR A 35 -7.88 16.93 8.33
C TYR A 35 -7.37 15.52 8.05
N LEU A 36 -8.00 14.84 7.10
CA LEU A 36 -7.53 13.59 6.53
C LEU A 36 -7.25 13.78 5.04
N TYR A 37 -5.99 13.65 4.64
CA TYR A 37 -5.58 13.69 3.24
C TYR A 37 -5.36 12.27 2.71
N GLN A 38 -5.82 11.98 1.50
CA GLN A 38 -5.63 10.72 0.79
C GLN A 38 -4.73 10.96 -0.44
N SER A 39 -3.74 10.09 -0.65
CA SER A 39 -2.93 10.09 -1.87
C SER A 39 -3.74 9.63 -3.09
N LYS A 40 -3.38 10.13 -4.27
CA LYS A 40 -3.95 9.74 -5.57
C LYS A 40 -2.89 9.54 -6.65
N ALA A 41 -1.67 9.16 -6.25
CA ALA A 41 -0.49 8.95 -7.08
C ALA A 41 -0.03 10.19 -7.87
N VAL A 42 -0.80 10.61 -8.88
CA VAL A 42 -0.44 11.64 -9.85
C VAL A 42 -1.64 12.55 -10.11
N GLY A 43 -1.40 13.86 -10.04
CA GLY A 43 -2.34 14.91 -10.40
C GLY A 43 -1.98 15.57 -11.73
N ALA A 44 -2.65 16.68 -12.03
CA ALA A 44 -2.28 17.55 -13.13
C ALA A 44 -0.86 18.13 -12.96
N ASN A 45 -0.31 18.68 -14.05
CA ASN A 45 0.99 19.36 -14.06
C ASN A 45 2.18 18.50 -13.59
N ASN A 46 2.06 17.17 -13.69
CA ASN A 46 3.04 16.20 -13.19
C ASN A 46 3.31 16.31 -11.68
N HIS A 47 2.40 16.89 -10.90
CA HIS A 47 2.48 16.82 -9.45
C HIS A 47 2.11 15.43 -8.97
N THR A 48 2.85 14.92 -7.99
CA THR A 48 2.66 13.57 -7.48
C THR A 48 2.47 13.56 -5.98
N ALA A 49 1.93 12.46 -5.47
CA ALA A 49 1.69 12.28 -4.05
C ALA A 49 2.93 11.69 -3.34
N ASP A 50 4.12 12.20 -3.68
CA ASP A 50 5.42 11.76 -3.16
C ASP A 50 5.85 12.49 -1.88
N LEU A 51 5.06 13.46 -1.42
CA LEU A 51 5.36 14.41 -0.33
C LEU A 51 6.46 15.44 -0.65
N SER A 52 6.69 15.72 -1.94
CA SER A 52 7.52 16.85 -2.36
C SER A 52 6.90 18.19 -1.94
N TYR A 53 7.76 19.14 -1.56
CA TYR A 53 7.33 20.49 -1.25
C TYR A 53 7.16 21.32 -2.51
N TYR A 54 5.95 21.84 -2.69
CA TYR A 54 5.64 22.89 -3.65
C TYR A 54 5.37 24.21 -2.91
N GLU A 55 6.05 25.30 -3.31
CA GLU A 55 5.85 26.63 -2.71
C GLU A 55 4.48 27.23 -3.06
N ASN A 56 3.94 26.87 -4.23
CA ASN A 56 2.62 27.30 -4.66
C ASN A 56 1.54 26.40 -4.06
N ILE A 57 0.72 26.95 -3.16
CA ILE A 57 -0.38 26.23 -2.50
C ILE A 57 -1.38 25.61 -3.49
N THR A 58 -1.58 26.20 -4.67
CA THR A 58 -2.53 25.65 -5.65
C THR A 58 -2.07 24.32 -6.23
N ALA A 59 -0.77 24.02 -6.18
CA ALA A 59 -0.22 22.74 -6.66
C ALA A 59 -0.80 21.54 -5.90
N TYR A 60 -1.16 21.69 -4.63
CA TYR A 60 -1.74 20.61 -3.81
C TYR A 60 -3.18 20.26 -4.19
N ALA A 61 -3.83 21.10 -4.98
CA ALA A 61 -5.18 20.89 -5.49
C ALA A 61 -5.21 20.30 -6.92
N ASP A 62 -4.06 19.95 -7.49
CA ASP A 62 -3.97 19.39 -8.85
C ASP A 62 -4.44 17.92 -8.94
N GLY A 63 -4.83 17.32 -7.81
CA GLY A 63 -5.51 16.03 -7.76
C GLY A 63 -4.64 14.85 -7.33
N GLN A 64 -3.35 15.08 -7.07
CA GLN A 64 -2.44 14.10 -6.46
C GLN A 64 -2.77 13.85 -4.98
N TYR A 65 -3.42 14.81 -4.31
CA TYR A 65 -4.03 14.61 -3.01
C TYR A 65 -5.52 14.90 -3.07
N LYS A 66 -6.28 14.21 -2.22
CA LYS A 66 -7.67 14.50 -1.94
C LYS A 66 -7.85 14.75 -0.45
N ILE A 67 -8.53 15.83 -0.09
CA ILE A 67 -9.08 15.96 1.28
C ILE A 67 -10.21 14.94 1.40
N LYS A 68 -9.93 13.85 2.11
CA LYS A 68 -10.89 12.78 2.35
C LYS A 68 -11.92 13.22 3.38
N GLU A 69 -11.47 13.90 4.43
CA GLU A 69 -12.30 14.49 5.48
C GLU A 69 -11.73 15.84 5.91
N GLU A 70 -12.61 16.82 6.05
CA GLU A 70 -12.28 18.15 6.55
C GLU A 70 -12.12 18.12 8.08
N ALA A 71 -11.23 18.94 8.63
CA ALA A 71 -11.17 19.14 10.08
C ALA A 71 -12.50 19.73 10.59
N THR A 72 -12.92 19.35 11.79
CA THR A 72 -14.14 19.91 12.39
C THR A 72 -13.98 21.42 12.60
N GLY A 73 -14.80 22.22 11.92
CA GLY A 73 -14.72 23.69 11.95
C GLY A 73 -13.58 24.28 11.12
N GLY A 74 -12.85 23.44 10.36
CA GLY A 74 -11.83 23.86 9.42
C GLY A 74 -12.41 24.43 8.12
N GLU A 75 -11.56 25.11 7.37
CA GLU A 75 -11.88 25.58 6.01
C GLU A 75 -11.95 24.41 5.02
N LYS A 76 -12.85 24.53 4.04
CA LYS A 76 -12.93 23.61 2.90
C LYS A 76 -11.72 23.76 2.00
N ASP A 77 -11.34 22.68 1.32
CA ASP A 77 -10.25 22.67 0.34
C ASP A 77 -8.91 23.21 0.89
N ASN A 78 -8.71 23.12 2.21
CA ASN A 78 -7.54 23.66 2.87
C ASN A 78 -6.34 22.71 2.81
N TYR A 79 -5.47 22.95 1.84
CA TYR A 79 -4.20 22.24 1.69
C TYR A 79 -3.03 22.89 2.44
N LYS A 80 -3.24 24.02 3.14
CA LYS A 80 -2.15 24.71 3.84
C LYS A 80 -1.44 23.81 4.87
N PRO A 81 -2.16 23.01 5.69
CA PRO A 81 -1.51 22.08 6.60
C PRO A 81 -0.63 21.06 5.87
N LEU A 82 -1.11 20.49 4.76
CA LEU A 82 -0.33 19.55 3.95
C LEU A 82 0.92 20.19 3.35
N MET A 83 0.80 21.42 2.84
CA MET A 83 1.97 22.18 2.34
C MET A 83 2.98 22.45 3.44
N ASP A 84 2.54 22.72 4.66
CA ASP A 84 3.44 22.92 5.80
C ASP A 84 4.15 21.63 6.21
N LEU A 85 3.47 20.49 6.10
CA LEU A 85 4.07 19.17 6.33
C LEU A 85 5.16 18.84 5.31
N THR A 86 4.89 18.99 4.01
CA THR A 86 5.88 18.71 2.97
C THR A 86 7.05 19.68 3.03
N LYS A 87 6.80 20.96 3.36
CA LYS A 87 7.87 21.93 3.63
C LYS A 87 8.75 21.47 4.78
N PHE A 88 8.14 21.04 5.88
CA PHE A 88 8.87 20.49 7.00
C PHE A 88 9.72 19.29 6.58
N ILE A 89 9.16 18.32 5.85
CA ILE A 89 9.91 17.16 5.34
C ILE A 89 11.15 17.59 4.54
N ALA A 90 11.01 18.60 3.68
CA ALA A 90 12.10 19.09 2.83
C ALA A 90 13.21 19.82 3.62
N GLU A 91 12.86 20.49 4.72
CA GLU A 91 13.76 21.38 5.47
C GLU A 91 14.19 20.83 6.84
N ALA A 92 13.60 19.71 7.29
CA ALA A 92 13.78 19.18 8.64
C ALA A 92 15.26 18.85 8.95
N PRO A 93 15.68 19.04 10.21
CA PRO A 93 17.02 18.66 10.63
C PRO A 93 17.22 17.14 10.49
N THR A 94 18.39 16.74 9.97
CA THR A 94 18.75 15.32 9.78
C THR A 94 19.98 14.89 10.57
N ASN A 95 20.86 15.82 10.96
CA ASN A 95 22.14 15.51 11.62
C ASN A 95 22.36 16.32 12.92
N SER A 96 21.28 16.80 13.54
CA SER A 96 21.32 17.51 14.82
C SER A 96 20.85 16.61 15.96
N SER A 97 21.33 16.84 17.19
CA SER A 97 20.90 16.09 18.37
C SER A 97 19.42 16.24 18.72
N ASP A 98 18.73 17.26 18.17
CA ASP A 98 17.30 17.48 18.38
C ASP A 98 16.44 17.00 17.19
N ALA A 99 17.05 16.41 16.16
CA ALA A 99 16.36 16.03 14.93
C ALA A 99 15.15 15.13 15.22
N VAL A 100 15.34 14.08 16.02
CA VAL A 100 14.26 13.15 16.39
C VAL A 100 13.07 13.86 17.04
N ASN A 101 13.32 14.82 17.93
CA ASN A 101 12.24 15.54 18.61
C ASN A 101 11.49 16.47 17.65
N GLU A 102 12.21 17.18 16.76
CA GLU A 102 11.59 18.05 15.76
C GLU A 102 10.70 17.28 14.78
N TRP A 103 11.16 16.11 14.32
CA TRP A 103 10.35 15.20 13.52
C TRP A 103 9.10 14.73 14.27
N ASN A 104 9.26 14.27 15.52
CA ASN A 104 8.12 13.78 16.31
C ASN A 104 7.12 14.88 16.70
N LYS A 105 7.47 16.16 16.65
CA LYS A 105 6.49 17.26 16.80
C LYS A 105 5.56 17.40 15.59
N LYS A 106 5.97 16.93 14.42
CA LYS A 106 5.24 17.11 13.15
C LYS A 106 4.63 15.83 12.63
N PHE A 107 5.28 14.70 12.85
CA PHE A 107 4.86 13.42 12.33
C PHE A 107 5.06 12.35 13.40
N ASP A 108 4.08 11.46 13.60
CA ASP A 108 4.29 10.21 14.31
C ASP A 108 5.25 9.33 13.50
N MET A 109 6.54 9.46 13.80
CA MET A 109 7.59 8.71 13.09
C MET A 109 7.56 7.21 13.39
N ASP A 110 6.85 6.76 14.43
CA ASP A 110 6.63 5.33 14.64
C ASP A 110 5.69 4.77 13.56
N SER A 111 4.59 5.46 13.27
CA SER A 111 3.67 5.09 12.19
C SER A 111 4.38 5.04 10.83
N VAL A 112 5.19 6.06 10.51
CA VAL A 112 5.96 6.13 9.25
C VAL A 112 6.92 4.95 9.13
N VAL A 113 7.77 4.74 10.14
CA VAL A 113 8.79 3.68 10.09
C VAL A 113 8.14 2.29 9.99
N ARG A 114 7.06 2.04 10.74
CA ARG A 114 6.32 0.77 10.65
C ARG A 114 5.71 0.57 9.27
N SER A 115 5.06 1.58 8.71
CA SER A 115 4.43 1.48 7.39
C SER A 115 5.45 1.22 6.29
N LEU A 116 6.60 1.90 6.29
CA LEU A 116 7.65 1.65 5.29
C LEU A 116 8.26 0.26 5.42
N VAL A 117 8.46 -0.25 6.65
CA VAL A 117 8.94 -1.63 6.87
C VAL A 117 7.93 -2.65 6.34
N ILE A 118 6.64 -2.45 6.61
CA ILE A 118 5.57 -3.33 6.11
C ILE A 118 5.44 -3.25 4.59
N GLU A 119 5.57 -2.06 4.00
CA GLU A 119 5.56 -1.89 2.55
C GLU A 119 6.71 -2.67 1.89
N ILE A 120 7.91 -2.66 2.48
CA ILE A 120 9.06 -3.39 1.94
C ILE A 120 8.92 -4.91 2.13
N LEU A 121 8.66 -5.39 3.35
CA LEU A 121 8.53 -6.83 3.60
C LEU A 121 7.29 -7.42 2.90
N GLY A 122 6.21 -6.64 2.87
CA GLY A 122 4.97 -6.98 2.20
C GLY A 122 5.05 -6.84 0.68
N GLY A 123 6.07 -6.22 0.12
CA GLY A 123 6.16 -5.99 -1.33
C GLY A 123 5.01 -5.16 -1.84
N TYR A 124 4.65 -4.12 -1.10
CA TYR A 124 3.46 -3.35 -1.38
C TYR A 124 3.67 -2.45 -2.61
N SER A 125 3.27 -2.99 -3.76
CA SER A 125 3.74 -2.54 -5.07
C SER A 125 3.05 -1.29 -5.60
N ASP A 126 1.91 -0.93 -5.02
CA ASP A 126 1.18 0.29 -5.32
C ASP A 126 1.10 1.25 -4.12
N GLY A 127 1.94 1.01 -3.11
CA GLY A 127 2.12 1.88 -1.95
C GLY A 127 2.91 3.16 -2.23
N TYR A 128 3.36 3.81 -1.16
CA TYR A 128 4.03 5.12 -1.24
C TYR A 128 5.40 5.06 -1.92
N LEU A 129 6.24 4.09 -1.55
CA LEU A 129 7.55 3.91 -2.15
C LEU A 129 7.40 3.54 -3.62
N ALA A 130 6.66 2.49 -3.93
CA ALA A 130 6.64 1.94 -5.29
C ALA A 130 5.83 2.79 -6.28
N ASN A 131 4.69 3.36 -5.87
CA ASN A 131 3.72 3.98 -6.78
C ASN A 131 3.10 5.29 -6.27
N LEU A 132 3.63 5.89 -5.20
CA LEU A 132 3.16 7.19 -4.69
C LEU A 132 1.71 7.16 -4.18
N ASN A 133 1.16 6.00 -3.85
CA ASN A 133 -0.27 5.88 -3.61
C ASN A 133 -0.63 5.11 -2.33
N ASN A 134 -1.95 4.99 -2.09
CA ASN A 134 -2.58 4.19 -1.05
C ASN A 134 -2.08 4.44 0.36
N TYR A 135 -1.93 5.71 0.69
CA TYR A 135 -1.76 6.15 2.06
C TYR A 135 -2.66 7.34 2.39
N TYR A 136 -2.87 7.52 3.68
CA TYR A 136 -3.53 8.67 4.24
C TYR A 136 -2.62 9.37 5.24
N LEU A 137 -2.82 10.68 5.36
CA LEU A 137 -2.21 11.53 6.38
C LEU A 137 -3.32 12.11 7.22
N TYR A 138 -3.44 11.62 8.46
CA TYR A 138 -4.39 12.15 9.42
C TYR A 138 -3.71 13.16 10.33
N GLN A 139 -4.22 14.38 10.40
CA GLN A 139 -3.72 15.39 11.33
C GLN A 139 -4.44 15.25 12.67
N TYR A 140 -3.69 14.95 13.74
CA TYR A 140 -4.23 14.98 15.09
C TYR A 140 -4.71 16.40 15.43
N PRO A 141 -5.95 16.57 15.90
CA PRO A 141 -6.54 17.89 16.13
C PRO A 141 -5.84 18.67 17.26
N ASP A 142 -5.38 17.98 18.30
CA ASP A 142 -4.81 18.61 19.50
C ASP A 142 -3.34 19.03 19.34
N SER A 143 -2.54 18.19 18.66
CA SER A 143 -1.10 18.40 18.52
C SER A 143 -0.71 18.97 17.15
N GLY A 144 -1.55 18.82 16.13
CA GLY A 144 -1.22 19.10 14.74
C GLY A 144 -0.21 18.11 14.14
N GLN A 145 0.21 17.08 14.89
CA GLN A 145 1.07 15.99 14.42
C GLN A 145 0.32 15.13 13.40
N TYR A 146 1.02 14.59 12.40
CA TYR A 146 0.43 13.69 11.42
C TYR A 146 0.64 12.22 11.78
N LEU A 147 -0.40 11.40 11.57
CA LEU A 147 -0.35 9.94 11.56
C LEU A 147 -0.33 9.46 10.11
N TYR A 148 0.60 8.55 9.79
CA TYR A 148 0.64 7.86 8.50
C TYR A 148 -0.24 6.61 8.58
N ILE A 149 -1.10 6.41 7.58
CA ILE A 149 -1.97 5.25 7.51
C ILE A 149 -1.79 4.62 6.13
N ALA A 150 -1.17 3.45 6.07
CA ALA A 150 -1.19 2.61 4.87
C ALA A 150 -2.63 2.11 4.65
N ALA A 151 -3.08 2.07 3.40
CA ALA A 151 -4.42 1.63 3.04
C ALA A 151 -4.35 0.71 1.83
N ASP A 152 -5.48 0.14 1.42
CA ASP A 152 -5.63 -0.62 0.15
C ASP A 152 -4.50 -1.64 -0.11
N LEU A 153 -4.23 -2.48 0.89
CA LEU A 153 -3.13 -3.45 0.86
C LEU A 153 -3.46 -4.69 0.00
N ASP A 154 -4.05 -4.51 -1.19
CA ASP A 154 -4.46 -5.59 -2.08
C ASP A 154 -3.34 -6.05 -3.02
N PHE A 155 -2.46 -5.15 -3.46
CA PHE A 155 -1.23 -5.47 -4.20
C PHE A 155 0.01 -5.61 -3.29
N CYS A 156 -0.12 -6.51 -2.31
CA CYS A 156 0.97 -6.94 -1.45
C CYS A 156 1.02 -8.48 -1.29
N LEU A 157 2.01 -8.97 -0.54
CA LEU A 157 2.18 -10.36 -0.16
C LEU A 157 2.17 -11.34 -1.34
N GLY A 158 2.79 -10.93 -2.44
CA GLY A 158 2.94 -11.73 -3.64
C GLY A 158 2.15 -11.23 -4.84
N ALA A 159 1.02 -10.53 -4.63
CA ALA A 159 0.29 -9.86 -5.70
C ALA A 159 0.92 -8.48 -6.00
N THR A 160 1.16 -8.16 -7.27
CA THR A 160 1.89 -6.92 -7.60
C THR A 160 1.54 -6.36 -8.98
N VAL A 161 1.66 -5.03 -9.12
CA VAL A 161 1.61 -4.28 -10.40
C VAL A 161 3.00 -4.00 -11.00
N VAL A 162 4.08 -4.30 -10.29
CA VAL A 162 5.46 -4.28 -10.81
C VAL A 162 6.07 -5.69 -10.82
N ASN A 163 7.14 -5.91 -11.57
CA ASN A 163 7.77 -7.24 -11.62
C ASN A 163 8.19 -7.71 -10.22
N ILE A 164 7.67 -8.86 -9.81
CA ILE A 164 7.86 -9.43 -8.47
C ILE A 164 9.34 -9.57 -8.07
N THR A 165 10.23 -9.76 -9.05
CA THR A 165 11.68 -9.87 -8.80
C THR A 165 12.28 -8.62 -8.17
N ASN A 166 11.63 -7.47 -8.34
CA ASN A 166 12.08 -6.20 -7.78
C ASN A 166 11.65 -6.01 -6.31
N LEU A 167 10.64 -6.77 -5.85
CA LEU A 167 10.02 -6.55 -4.55
C LEU A 167 10.54 -7.50 -3.47
N TRP A 168 10.80 -8.76 -3.82
CA TRP A 168 11.23 -9.78 -2.86
C TRP A 168 12.76 -9.95 -2.75
N THR A 169 13.55 -8.96 -3.17
CA THR A 169 15.03 -9.04 -3.16
C THR A 169 15.62 -9.14 -1.75
N GLY A 170 14.86 -8.76 -0.73
CA GLY A 170 15.29 -8.62 0.66
C GLY A 170 16.21 -7.42 0.93
N ASN A 171 16.75 -6.79 -0.12
CA ASN A 171 17.54 -5.57 -0.04
C ASN A 171 16.64 -4.35 -0.23
N TYR A 172 16.33 -3.67 0.86
CA TYR A 172 15.47 -2.48 0.81
C TYR A 172 16.02 -1.35 -0.08
N ASN A 173 17.34 -1.28 -0.31
CA ASN A 173 17.94 -0.25 -1.16
C ASN A 173 17.59 -0.41 -2.64
N THR A 174 17.15 -1.59 -3.06
CA THR A 174 16.71 -1.85 -4.43
C THR A 174 15.18 -1.85 -4.56
N PHE A 175 14.46 -1.57 -3.47
CA PHE A 175 13.02 -1.51 -3.50
C PHE A 175 12.57 -0.34 -4.41
N PRO A 176 11.55 -0.52 -5.27
CA PRO A 176 11.09 0.53 -6.17
C PRO A 176 10.81 1.86 -5.45
N GLY A 177 11.36 2.96 -5.97
CA GLY A 177 11.22 4.30 -5.40
C GLY A 177 12.07 4.59 -4.17
N TRP A 178 12.87 3.62 -3.67
CA TRP A 178 13.79 3.87 -2.57
C TRP A 178 14.82 4.95 -2.94
N GLY A 179 14.99 5.95 -2.06
CA GLY A 179 15.87 7.10 -2.29
C GLY A 179 15.28 8.19 -3.21
N GLU A 180 14.09 7.97 -3.77
CA GLU A 180 13.39 8.97 -4.59
C GLU A 180 12.30 9.70 -3.81
N ARG A 181 11.83 9.14 -2.69
CA ARG A 181 10.70 9.68 -1.93
C ARG A 181 11.17 10.64 -0.83
N PRO A 182 10.77 11.93 -0.85
CA PRO A 182 11.20 12.93 0.13
C PRO A 182 11.12 12.49 1.59
N LEU A 183 9.99 11.91 2.04
CA LEU A 183 9.83 11.48 3.43
C LEU A 183 10.82 10.37 3.80
N ALA A 184 10.90 9.32 2.97
CA ALA A 184 11.77 8.18 3.22
C ALA A 184 13.26 8.59 3.16
N ASP A 185 13.66 9.36 2.16
CA ASP A 185 15.04 9.80 2.01
C ASP A 185 15.49 10.70 3.16
N GLN A 186 14.67 11.69 3.54
CA GLN A 186 15.01 12.61 4.63
C GLN A 186 15.04 11.92 5.99
N MET A 187 14.07 11.05 6.30
CA MET A 187 14.09 10.32 7.58
C MET A 187 15.31 9.39 7.67
N MET A 188 15.75 8.78 6.56
CA MET A 188 16.88 7.85 6.57
C MET A 188 18.23 8.56 6.77
N ARG A 189 18.28 9.89 6.66
CA ARG A 189 19.44 10.71 7.02
C ARG A 189 19.51 11.01 8.53
N VAL A 190 18.42 10.82 9.28
CA VAL A 190 18.41 10.87 10.75
C VAL A 190 18.96 9.54 11.30
N PRO A 191 20.12 9.52 11.98
CA PRO A 191 20.76 8.28 12.41
C PRO A 191 19.86 7.36 13.24
N GLU A 192 19.09 7.92 14.15
CA GLU A 192 18.19 7.18 15.04
C GLU A 192 17.02 6.55 14.28
N PHE A 193 16.44 7.23 13.28
CA PHE A 193 15.39 6.65 12.45
C PHE A 193 15.93 5.61 11.49
N ASN A 194 17.12 5.83 10.91
CA ASN A 194 17.81 4.84 10.09
C ASN A 194 18.06 3.54 10.88
N GLN A 195 18.58 3.68 12.11
CA GLN A 195 18.79 2.56 13.01
C GLN A 195 17.47 1.87 13.37
N LYS A 196 16.44 2.64 13.77
CA LYS A 196 15.12 2.10 14.13
C LYS A 196 14.48 1.35 12.96
N PHE A 197 14.55 1.90 11.75
CA PHE A 197 14.05 1.26 10.53
C PHE A 197 14.72 -0.09 10.28
N LYS A 198 16.06 -0.13 10.30
CA LYS A 198 16.83 -1.38 10.08
C LYS A 198 16.58 -2.42 11.17
N GLN A 199 16.47 -2.00 12.42
CA GLN A 199 16.16 -2.89 13.55
C GLN A 199 14.75 -3.46 13.40
N LEU A 200 13.76 -2.61 13.11
CA LEU A 200 12.39 -3.04 12.94
C LEU A 200 12.23 -3.94 11.72
N LEU A 201 12.94 -3.68 10.61
CA LEU A 201 12.94 -4.53 9.43
C LEU A 201 13.42 -5.96 9.75
N GLN A 202 14.52 -6.09 10.50
CA GLN A 202 15.01 -7.40 10.96
C GLN A 202 14.06 -8.07 11.97
N GLU A 203 13.53 -7.29 12.91
CA GLU A 203 12.60 -7.78 13.92
C GLU A 203 11.32 -8.32 13.29
N LEU A 204 10.67 -7.56 12.41
CA LEU A 204 9.46 -8.00 11.72
C LEU A 204 9.75 -9.14 10.74
N ASN A 205 10.94 -9.18 10.14
CA ASN A 205 11.35 -10.33 9.33
C ASN A 205 11.36 -11.63 10.15
N THR A 206 11.97 -11.59 11.34
CA THR A 206 12.12 -12.78 12.20
C THR A 206 10.85 -13.17 12.96
N LYS A 207 9.94 -12.22 13.20
CA LYS A 207 8.68 -12.45 13.93
C LYS A 207 7.48 -12.64 13.01
N LEU A 208 7.19 -11.67 12.16
CA LEU A 208 5.97 -11.65 11.35
C LEU A 208 6.15 -12.35 10.00
N PHE A 209 7.30 -12.18 9.36
CA PHE A 209 7.55 -12.77 8.04
C PHE A 209 8.22 -14.15 8.08
N ASN A 210 8.50 -14.67 9.29
CA ASN A 210 9.03 -16.02 9.46
C ASN A 210 7.97 -17.05 9.06
N PRO A 211 8.25 -17.93 8.07
CA PRO A 211 7.30 -18.96 7.63
C PRO A 211 6.84 -19.90 8.74
N ASP A 212 7.69 -20.21 9.73
CA ASP A 212 7.32 -21.09 10.86
C ASP A 212 6.23 -20.45 11.74
N ILE A 213 6.17 -19.12 11.77
CA ILE A 213 5.17 -18.35 12.53
C ILE A 213 3.95 -18.05 11.68
N MET A 214 4.15 -17.61 10.43
CA MET A 214 3.06 -17.12 9.59
C MET A 214 2.29 -18.21 8.86
N ASN A 215 2.95 -19.31 8.44
CA ASN A 215 2.27 -20.38 7.70
C ASN A 215 1.10 -21.02 8.48
N PRO A 216 1.19 -21.25 9.80
CA PRO A 216 0.03 -21.68 10.59
C PRO A 216 -1.16 -20.71 10.48
N ARG A 217 -0.93 -19.41 10.63
CA ARG A 217 -1.99 -18.39 10.51
C ARG A 217 -2.58 -18.35 9.10
N ILE A 218 -1.74 -18.46 8.07
CA ILE A 218 -2.17 -18.57 6.68
C ILE A 218 -3.07 -19.79 6.48
N ASN A 219 -2.69 -20.94 7.03
CA ASN A 219 -3.49 -22.17 6.93
C ASN A 219 -4.83 -22.02 7.63
N ASP A 220 -4.86 -21.45 8.84
CA ASP A 220 -6.10 -21.25 9.60
C ASP A 220 -7.08 -20.35 8.83
N LEU A 221 -6.60 -19.22 8.29
CA LEU A 221 -7.41 -18.32 7.47
C LEU A 221 -7.86 -18.98 6.17
N ALA A 222 -6.96 -19.66 5.46
CA ALA A 222 -7.30 -20.35 4.21
C ALA A 222 -8.34 -21.46 4.44
N ASN A 223 -8.25 -22.19 5.55
CA ASN A 223 -9.24 -23.19 5.93
C ASN A 223 -10.58 -22.57 6.29
N MET A 224 -10.57 -21.43 6.99
CA MET A 224 -11.79 -20.70 7.37
C MET A 224 -12.62 -20.27 6.15
N ILE A 225 -11.97 -19.79 5.08
CA ILE A 225 -12.66 -19.25 3.89
C ILE A 225 -12.75 -20.24 2.72
N ARG A 226 -12.23 -21.46 2.86
CA ARG A 226 -12.05 -22.39 1.72
C ARG A 226 -13.36 -22.70 1.00
N GLU A 227 -14.41 -22.97 1.76
CA GLU A 227 -15.72 -23.29 1.20
C GLU A 227 -16.32 -22.05 0.49
N ASP A 228 -16.15 -20.87 1.08
CA ASP A 228 -16.63 -19.61 0.49
C ASP A 228 -15.89 -19.27 -0.81
N VAL A 229 -14.58 -19.54 -0.91
CA VAL A 229 -13.80 -19.37 -2.14
C VAL A 229 -14.31 -20.29 -3.25
N VAL A 230 -14.62 -21.55 -2.93
CA VAL A 230 -15.18 -22.49 -3.91
C VAL A 230 -16.57 -22.04 -4.37
N TRP A 231 -17.40 -21.56 -3.45
CA TRP A 231 -18.73 -21.02 -3.75
C TRP A 231 -18.65 -19.75 -4.62
N ASP A 232 -17.79 -18.80 -4.26
CA ASP A 232 -17.57 -17.55 -5.00
C ASP A 232 -17.11 -17.82 -6.44
N HIS A 233 -16.15 -18.73 -6.61
CA HIS A 233 -15.65 -19.11 -7.93
C HIS A 233 -16.77 -19.71 -8.80
N ALA A 234 -17.66 -20.52 -8.23
CA ALA A 234 -18.80 -21.09 -8.96
C ALA A 234 -19.84 -20.03 -9.39
N LEU A 235 -19.99 -18.95 -8.59
CA LEU A 235 -20.89 -17.84 -8.90
C LEU A 235 -20.33 -16.90 -9.96
N ASN A 236 -19.03 -16.57 -9.89
CA ASN A 236 -18.43 -15.49 -10.67
C ASN A 236 -17.87 -15.95 -12.04
N ASP A 237 -17.52 -17.22 -12.19
CA ASP A 237 -16.99 -17.76 -13.46
C ASP A 237 -17.86 -17.44 -14.69
N PRO A 238 -19.21 -17.63 -14.65
CA PRO A 238 -20.08 -17.30 -15.78
C PRO A 238 -20.13 -15.80 -16.07
N LEU A 239 -20.08 -14.96 -15.03
CA LEU A 239 -20.12 -13.50 -15.16
C LEU A 239 -18.83 -12.95 -15.78
N LEU A 240 -17.68 -13.43 -15.30
CA LEU A 240 -16.37 -13.07 -15.86
C LEU A 240 -16.25 -13.51 -17.32
N ARG A 241 -16.67 -14.74 -17.65
CA ARG A 241 -16.72 -15.23 -19.03
C ARG A 241 -17.62 -14.37 -19.91
N SER A 242 -18.84 -14.07 -19.44
CA SER A 242 -19.76 -13.19 -20.18
C SER A 242 -19.19 -11.79 -20.39
N PHE A 243 -18.48 -11.23 -19.40
CA PHE A 243 -17.81 -9.95 -19.52
C PHE A 243 -16.72 -9.99 -20.60
N PHE A 244 -15.87 -11.03 -20.58
CA PHE A 244 -14.82 -11.21 -21.57
C PHE A 244 -15.35 -11.47 -22.99
N ASP A 245 -16.45 -12.21 -23.13
CA ASP A 245 -17.14 -12.43 -24.40
C ASP A 245 -17.64 -11.10 -25.00
N ILE A 246 -18.27 -10.25 -24.18
CA ILE A 246 -18.71 -8.90 -24.59
C ILE A 246 -17.53 -8.03 -25.05
N MET A 247 -16.38 -8.20 -24.40
CA MET A 247 -15.13 -7.50 -24.71
C MET A 247 -14.39 -8.08 -25.93
N GLY A 248 -14.94 -9.13 -26.58
CA GLY A 248 -14.36 -9.78 -27.75
C GLY A 248 -13.13 -10.64 -27.46
N ALA A 249 -12.95 -11.06 -26.20
CA ALA A 249 -11.78 -11.78 -25.71
C ALA A 249 -12.10 -13.20 -25.21
N SER A 250 -13.12 -13.85 -25.79
CA SER A 250 -13.59 -15.19 -25.41
C SER A 250 -12.48 -16.25 -25.38
N ASP A 251 -11.48 -16.12 -26.26
CA ASP A 251 -10.38 -17.07 -26.43
C ASP A 251 -9.06 -16.63 -25.75
N GLY A 252 -9.10 -15.56 -24.94
CA GLY A 252 -7.96 -15.04 -24.19
C GLY A 252 -7.57 -13.59 -24.50
N PRO A 253 -6.53 -13.07 -23.82
CA PRO A 253 -6.19 -11.65 -23.84
C PRO A 253 -5.66 -11.15 -25.20
N ASP A 254 -5.21 -12.03 -26.08
CA ASP A 254 -4.75 -11.67 -27.43
C ASP A 254 -5.91 -11.18 -28.33
N GLY A 255 -7.16 -11.51 -27.97
CA GLY A 255 -8.38 -11.06 -28.65
C GLY A 255 -8.90 -9.69 -28.16
N LEU A 256 -8.34 -9.12 -27.09
CA LEU A 256 -8.87 -7.93 -26.42
C LEU A 256 -8.69 -6.66 -27.29
N LYS A 257 -9.79 -6.20 -27.91
CA LYS A 257 -9.83 -5.01 -28.77
C LYS A 257 -10.46 -3.80 -28.08
N VAL A 258 -10.10 -3.56 -26.82
CA VAL A 258 -10.61 -2.41 -26.06
C VAL A 258 -9.54 -1.32 -25.99
N PRO A 259 -9.79 -0.13 -26.60
CA PRO A 259 -8.87 0.99 -26.54
C PRO A 259 -8.55 1.35 -25.08
N GLY A 260 -7.26 1.37 -24.72
CA GLY A 260 -6.77 1.52 -23.34
C GLY A 260 -6.21 0.22 -22.76
N PHE A 261 -6.97 -0.87 -22.78
CA PHE A 261 -6.50 -2.20 -22.36
C PHE A 261 -5.46 -2.77 -23.32
N THR A 262 -5.67 -2.62 -24.64
CA THR A 262 -4.68 -3.06 -25.64
C THR A 262 -3.37 -2.29 -25.53
N VAL A 263 -3.41 -1.03 -25.10
CA VAL A 263 -2.22 -0.20 -24.85
C VAL A 263 -1.49 -0.70 -23.60
N ALA A 264 -2.20 -0.92 -22.50
CA ALA A 264 -1.66 -1.44 -21.25
C ALA A 264 -1.03 -2.85 -21.41
N LEU A 265 -1.67 -3.73 -22.19
CA LEU A 265 -1.14 -5.05 -22.57
C LEU A 265 0.17 -4.98 -23.34
N SER A 266 0.39 -3.90 -24.10
CA SER A 266 1.51 -3.77 -25.03
C SER A 266 2.76 -3.10 -24.42
N SER A 267 2.65 -2.47 -23.25
CA SER A 267 3.73 -1.65 -22.68
C SER A 267 4.44 -2.23 -21.46
N ASP A 268 3.79 -3.09 -20.66
CA ASP A 268 4.38 -3.65 -19.44
C ASP A 268 4.12 -5.18 -19.33
N PRO A 269 5.18 -6.01 -19.29
CA PRO A 269 5.03 -7.47 -19.15
C PRO A 269 4.26 -7.90 -17.89
N THR A 270 4.38 -7.16 -16.79
CA THR A 270 3.70 -7.43 -15.52
C THR A 270 2.21 -7.19 -15.66
N VAL A 271 1.81 -6.05 -16.24
CA VAL A 271 0.39 -5.76 -16.52
C VAL A 271 -0.20 -6.80 -17.48
N SER A 272 0.58 -7.21 -18.48
CA SER A 272 0.21 -8.28 -19.39
C SER A 272 -0.04 -9.61 -18.66
N ASP A 273 0.83 -9.95 -17.69
CA ASP A 273 0.68 -11.13 -16.84
C ASP A 273 -0.54 -11.06 -15.90
N ILE A 274 -0.83 -9.90 -15.31
CA ILE A 274 -2.05 -9.67 -14.52
C ILE A 274 -3.29 -9.98 -15.35
N ILE A 275 -3.33 -9.46 -16.58
CA ILE A 275 -4.47 -9.69 -17.46
C ILE A 275 -4.57 -11.18 -17.80
N ARG A 276 -3.47 -11.86 -18.14
CA ARG A 276 -3.47 -13.32 -18.39
C ARG A 276 -4.04 -14.12 -17.22
N ARG A 277 -3.66 -13.82 -15.98
CA ARG A 277 -4.18 -14.54 -14.80
C ARG A 277 -5.67 -14.27 -14.53
N LEU A 278 -6.21 -13.13 -14.96
CA LEU A 278 -7.66 -12.89 -14.92
C LEU A 278 -8.43 -13.80 -15.89
N PHE A 279 -7.81 -14.20 -17.01
CA PHE A 279 -8.42 -15.11 -18.00
C PHE A 279 -8.27 -16.59 -17.62
N HIS A 280 -7.09 -16.98 -17.15
CA HIS A 280 -6.77 -18.39 -16.91
C HIS A 280 -7.02 -18.84 -15.47
N GLY A 281 -7.15 -17.89 -14.54
CA GLY A 281 -7.26 -18.17 -13.11
C GLY A 281 -5.96 -18.72 -12.51
N VAL A 282 -5.89 -18.70 -11.19
CA VAL A 282 -4.88 -19.43 -10.41
C VAL A 282 -5.66 -20.17 -9.33
N SER A 283 -5.49 -21.49 -9.23
CA SER A 283 -6.23 -22.27 -8.25
C SER A 283 -5.87 -21.81 -6.83
N PHE A 284 -6.83 -21.86 -5.91
CA PHE A 284 -6.65 -21.37 -4.54
C PHE A 284 -5.44 -22.02 -3.85
N ASP A 285 -5.22 -23.33 -4.05
CA ASP A 285 -4.07 -24.02 -3.47
C ASP A 285 -2.73 -23.61 -4.10
N VAL A 286 -2.70 -23.27 -5.39
CA VAL A 286 -1.49 -22.73 -6.04
C VAL A 286 -1.23 -21.29 -5.59
N ALA A 287 -2.26 -20.45 -5.50
CA ALA A 287 -2.15 -19.08 -4.97
C ALA A 287 -1.70 -19.07 -3.50
N LEU A 288 -2.10 -20.07 -2.71
CA LEU A 288 -1.70 -20.19 -1.32
C LEU A 288 -0.24 -20.65 -1.15
N ASN A 289 0.14 -21.72 -1.86
CA ASN A 289 1.42 -22.41 -1.61
C ASN A 289 2.54 -21.98 -2.57
N GLY A 290 2.20 -21.63 -3.80
CA GLY A 290 3.15 -21.42 -4.88
C GLY A 290 3.85 -22.71 -5.35
N PRO A 291 4.77 -22.60 -6.32
CA PRO A 291 4.93 -21.44 -7.18
C PRO A 291 3.76 -21.30 -8.16
N THR A 292 3.41 -20.07 -8.49
CA THR A 292 2.35 -19.74 -9.47
C THR A 292 2.88 -19.69 -10.91
N GLY A 293 4.19 -19.42 -11.08
CA GLY A 293 4.83 -19.18 -12.39
C GLY A 293 4.58 -17.79 -12.99
N HIS A 294 3.90 -16.90 -12.25
CA HIS A 294 3.55 -15.55 -12.69
C HIS A 294 4.57 -14.51 -12.19
N ILE A 295 4.86 -13.51 -13.02
CA ILE A 295 5.73 -12.37 -12.63
C ILE A 295 4.97 -11.28 -11.87
N SER A 296 3.63 -11.39 -11.83
CA SER A 296 2.72 -10.47 -11.14
C SER A 296 2.05 -11.05 -9.88
N LEU A 297 2.29 -12.33 -9.59
CA LEU A 297 1.67 -13.04 -8.47
C LEU A 297 2.58 -14.18 -8.03
N SER A 298 3.12 -14.21 -6.80
CA SER A 298 3.68 -15.45 -6.20
C SER A 298 2.62 -16.21 -5.41
N GLY A 299 2.97 -17.42 -4.96
CA GLY A 299 2.23 -18.03 -3.86
C GLY A 299 2.40 -17.23 -2.57
N LEU A 300 1.38 -17.19 -1.71
CA LEU A 300 1.45 -16.46 -0.44
C LEU A 300 2.56 -17.01 0.48
N LYS A 301 2.62 -18.34 0.66
CA LYS A 301 3.69 -18.97 1.46
C LYS A 301 5.06 -18.88 0.78
N GLU A 302 5.09 -18.91 -0.54
CA GLU A 302 6.30 -18.66 -1.32
C GLU A 302 6.83 -17.25 -1.05
N TRP A 303 5.96 -16.23 -1.05
CA TRP A 303 6.32 -14.84 -0.71
C TRP A 303 7.03 -14.77 0.64
N PHE A 304 6.37 -15.28 1.69
CA PHE A 304 6.94 -15.28 3.04
C PHE A 304 8.28 -16.02 3.10
N SER A 305 8.39 -17.17 2.45
CA SER A 305 9.65 -17.92 2.41
C SER A 305 10.77 -17.14 1.71
N VAL A 306 10.50 -16.56 0.54
CA VAL A 306 11.52 -15.85 -0.25
C VAL A 306 11.95 -14.57 0.44
N VAL A 307 11.00 -13.73 0.88
CA VAL A 307 11.29 -12.48 1.58
C VAL A 307 12.07 -12.77 2.87
N TYR A 308 11.63 -13.74 3.66
CA TYR A 308 12.30 -14.10 4.91
C TYR A 308 13.78 -14.41 4.70
N GLN A 309 14.07 -15.30 3.76
CA GLN A 309 15.44 -15.74 3.46
C GLN A 309 16.27 -14.61 2.86
N ASN A 310 15.72 -13.88 1.89
CA ASN A 310 16.46 -12.82 1.21
C ASN A 310 16.78 -11.66 2.15
N THR A 311 15.83 -11.26 3.01
CA THR A 311 16.07 -10.22 4.02
C THR A 311 17.09 -10.68 5.06
N ALA A 312 17.01 -11.92 5.54
CA ALA A 312 18.01 -12.46 6.47
C ALA A 312 19.41 -12.50 5.85
N ASN A 313 19.52 -12.93 4.59
CA ASN A 313 20.78 -12.96 3.84
C ASN A 313 21.36 -11.55 3.67
N PHE A 314 20.55 -10.57 3.30
CA PHE A 314 20.98 -9.18 3.15
C PHE A 314 21.60 -8.61 4.43
N PHE A 315 20.96 -8.82 5.59
CA PHE A 315 21.49 -8.34 6.86
C PHE A 315 22.71 -9.12 7.37
N SER A 316 22.87 -10.39 6.97
CA SER A 316 24.06 -11.18 7.33
C SER A 316 25.34 -10.74 6.60
N GLN A 317 25.21 -9.93 5.54
CA GLN A 317 26.31 -9.48 4.68
C GLN A 317 26.79 -8.04 4.97
N GLN A 318 26.12 -7.33 5.89
CA GLN A 318 26.48 -5.96 6.31
C GLN A 318 27.43 -5.94 7.52
#